data_AF-A0A818JN55-F1
#
_entry.id   AF-A0A818JN55-F1
#
_cell.length_a   1.000
_cell.length_b   1.000
_cell.length_c   1.000
_cell.angle_alpha   90.00
_cell.angle_beta   90.00
_cell.angle_gamma   90.00
#
_symmetry.space_group_name_H-M   'P 1'
#
loop_
_entity.id
_entity.type
_entity.pdbx_description
1 polymer ?
#
loop_
_entity_poly.entity_id
_entity_poly.type
_entity_poly.pdbx_seq_one_letter_code
_entity_poly.pdbx_strand_id
1 'polypeptide(L)'
;MFRYIIFLSAISSCTNGVTVQFKLRQLPRFYTPLNDKIYLASSYNRWSPNDKQFEFNSLTKSLLVDFQNITNLEFKITRGSWSTTETWQDGTDRTNRKLTLVLNKLYLKKKSFS
;
A
#
# COMPACT_ATOMS: atom_id res chain seq x y z
N MET A 1 -10.08 -48.25 -27.04
CA MET A 1 -11.00 -47.11 -26.84
C MET A 1 -10.46 -46.22 -25.73
N PHE A 2 -10.24 -44.94 -26.06
CA PHE A 2 -10.03 -43.75 -25.22
C PHE A 2 -8.97 -43.74 -24.09
N ARG A 3 -7.81 -43.14 -24.40
CA ARG A 3 -6.81 -42.61 -23.45
C ARG A 3 -7.19 -41.15 -23.13
N TYR A 4 -7.40 -40.81 -21.87
CA TYR A 4 -7.55 -39.42 -21.43
C TYR A 4 -6.18 -38.85 -21.06
N ILE A 5 -5.74 -37.80 -21.75
CA ILE A 5 -4.59 -36.97 -21.37
C ILE A 5 -5.17 -35.73 -20.69
N ILE A 6 -5.03 -35.63 -19.36
CA ILE A 6 -5.34 -34.40 -18.63
C ILE A 6 -4.13 -33.47 -18.78
N PHE A 7 -4.27 -32.45 -19.63
CA PHE A 7 -3.28 -31.37 -19.74
C PHE A 7 -3.56 -30.36 -18.61
N LEU A 8 -2.89 -30.52 -17.47
CA LEU A 8 -2.93 -29.54 -16.39
C LEU A 8 -1.94 -28.42 -16.72
N SER A 9 -2.38 -27.42 -17.51
CA SER A 9 -1.59 -26.21 -17.72
C SER A 9 -1.67 -25.33 -16.48
N ALA A 10 -0.60 -25.32 -15.69
CA ALA A 10 -0.41 -24.33 -14.65
C ALA A 10 -0.24 -22.94 -15.30
N ILE A 11 -1.27 -22.10 -15.23
CA ILE A 11 -1.18 -20.69 -15.61
C ILE A 11 -0.45 -19.99 -14.47
N SER A 12 0.88 -19.88 -14.58
CA SER A 12 1.66 -19.03 -13.69
C SER A 12 1.44 -17.57 -14.08
N SER A 13 0.40 -16.94 -13.53
CA SER A 13 0.29 -15.49 -13.56
C SER A 13 1.37 -14.90 -12.65
N CYS A 14 2.49 -14.50 -13.25
CA CYS A 14 3.50 -13.67 -12.60
C CYS A 14 2.87 -12.30 -12.34
N THR A 15 2.43 -12.05 -11.12
CA THR A 15 1.90 -10.75 -10.74
C THR A 15 3.06 -9.79 -10.50
N ASN A 16 2.99 -8.59 -11.11
CA ASN A 16 3.95 -7.51 -10.83
C ASN A 16 3.55 -6.84 -9.52
N GLY A 17 3.77 -7.55 -8.42
CA GLY A 17 3.54 -7.07 -7.06
C GLY A 17 4.73 -6.29 -6.53
N VAL A 18 4.47 -5.23 -5.76
CA VAL A 18 5.48 -4.50 -5.00
C VAL A 18 5.00 -4.33 -3.56
N THR A 19 5.84 -4.75 -2.62
CA THR A 19 5.59 -4.54 -1.19
C THR A 19 6.15 -3.20 -0.77
N VAL A 20 5.30 -2.36 -0.17
CA VAL A 20 5.70 -1.05 0.38
C VAL A 20 5.49 -1.04 1.88
N GLN A 21 6.51 -0.60 2.61
CA GLN A 21 6.42 -0.37 4.05
C GLN A 21 6.17 1.11 4.34
N PHE A 22 5.04 1.41 4.97
CA PHE A 22 4.75 2.72 5.54
C PHE A 22 5.16 2.71 7.01
N LYS A 23 5.86 3.76 7.45
CA LYS A 23 6.27 3.94 8.84
C LYS A 23 5.89 5.34 9.32
N LEU A 24 5.08 5.41 10.37
CA LEU A 24 4.72 6.68 11.01
C LEU A 24 5.91 7.15 11.86
N ARG A 25 6.45 8.32 11.52
CA ARG A 25 7.60 8.89 12.25
C ARG A 25 7.18 9.55 13.56
N GLN A 26 6.07 10.27 13.53
CA GLN A 26 5.57 11.02 14.68
C GLN A 26 4.05 11.14 14.60
N LEU A 27 3.41 11.08 15.76
CA LEU A 27 1.99 11.33 15.95
C LEU A 27 1.82 12.41 17.03
N PRO A 28 0.88 13.36 16.88
CA PRO A 28 0.62 14.38 17.89
C PRO A 28 -0.04 13.74 19.12
N ARG A 29 0.71 13.56 20.21
CA ARG A 29 0.26 12.82 21.42
C ARG A 29 -1.06 13.34 22.01
N PHE A 30 -1.29 14.66 21.98
CA PHE A 30 -2.51 15.26 22.53
C PHE A 30 -3.75 15.03 21.68
N TYR A 31 -3.58 14.88 20.36
CA TYR A 31 -4.68 14.77 19.40
C TYR A 31 -4.81 13.35 18.80
N THR A 32 -3.95 12.43 19.22
CA THR A 32 -3.96 11.02 18.83
C THR A 32 -3.79 10.18 20.10
N PRO A 33 -4.90 9.89 20.81
CA PRO A 33 -4.92 8.95 21.91
C PRO A 33 -4.15 7.66 21.60
N LEU A 34 -3.51 7.09 22.62
CA LEU A 34 -2.63 5.92 22.47
C LEU A 34 -3.32 4.70 21.85
N ASN A 35 -4.64 4.56 22.07
CA ASN A 35 -5.45 3.44 21.61
C ASN A 35 -6.13 3.71 20.26
N ASP A 36 -5.93 4.89 19.67
CA ASP A 36 -6.51 5.20 18.37
C ASP A 36 -5.88 4.34 17.29
N LYS A 37 -6.75 3.80 16.46
CA LYS A 37 -6.38 3.05 15.28
C LYS A 37 -6.06 4.04 14.18
N ILE A 38 -4.93 3.81 13.51
CA ILE A 38 -4.46 4.66 12.42
C ILE A 38 -4.60 3.87 11.13
N TYR A 39 -5.10 4.51 10.09
CA TYR A 39 -5.38 3.89 8.81
C TYR A 39 -4.73 4.64 7.66
N LEU A 40 -4.41 3.92 6.59
CA LEU A 40 -4.01 4.47 5.30
C LEU A 40 -5.24 4.51 4.36
N ALA A 41 -5.82 5.69 4.16
CA ALA A 41 -6.84 5.89 3.12
C ALA A 41 -6.11 6.24 1.81
N SER A 42 -6.37 5.49 0.74
CA SER A 42 -5.64 5.66 -0.51
C SER A 42 -6.52 5.41 -1.73
N SER A 43 -6.07 5.92 -2.86
CA SER A 43 -6.62 5.56 -4.18
C SER A 43 -6.73 4.04 -4.42
N TYR A 44 -5.86 3.23 -3.80
CA TYR A 44 -5.89 1.77 -3.94
C TYR A 44 -7.01 1.10 -3.14
N ASN A 45 -7.31 1.58 -1.93
CA ASN A 45 -8.41 1.08 -1.10
C ASN A 45 -9.70 1.90 -1.27
N ARG A 46 -9.86 2.55 -2.43
CA ARG A 46 -11.04 3.38 -2.78
C ARG A 46 -11.31 4.50 -1.77
N TRP A 47 -10.27 5.05 -1.17
CA TRP A 47 -10.34 6.08 -0.14
C TRP A 47 -11.17 5.66 1.08
N SER A 48 -11.11 4.38 1.47
CA SER A 48 -11.74 3.92 2.70
C SER A 48 -10.93 4.37 3.92
N PRO A 49 -11.47 5.23 4.81
CA PRO A 49 -10.71 5.80 5.93
C PRO A 49 -10.54 4.82 7.11
N ASN A 50 -11.25 3.71 7.14
CA ASN A 50 -11.29 2.75 8.25
C ASN A 50 -11.09 1.31 7.80
N ASP A 51 -10.43 1.10 6.65
CA ASP A 51 -10.17 -0.24 6.15
C ASP A 51 -9.15 -0.97 7.03
N LYS A 52 -9.59 -2.04 7.69
CA LYS A 52 -8.76 -2.86 8.58
C LYS A 52 -7.57 -3.50 7.87
N GLN A 53 -7.63 -3.73 6.56
CA GLN A 53 -6.47 -4.23 5.80
C GLN A 53 -5.34 -3.20 5.69
N PHE A 54 -5.66 -1.93 5.95
CA PHE A 54 -4.76 -0.78 5.88
C PHE A 54 -4.58 -0.13 7.27
N GLU A 55 -4.82 -0.89 8.34
CA GLU A 55 -4.59 -0.46 9.74
C GLU A 55 -3.10 -0.57 10.09
N PHE A 56 -2.51 0.51 10.58
CA PHE A 56 -1.14 0.49 11.09
C PHE A 56 -1.07 -0.31 12.38
N ASN A 57 0.01 -1.08 12.53
CA ASN A 57 0.29 -1.75 13.78
C ASN A 57 0.55 -0.72 14.89
N SER A 58 -0.17 -0.83 16.00
CA SER A 58 -0.13 0.14 17.10
C SER A 58 1.20 0.16 17.85
N LEU A 59 1.95 -0.95 17.87
CA LEU A 59 3.24 -1.10 18.54
C LEU A 59 4.39 -0.64 17.65
N THR A 60 4.47 -1.16 16.42
CA THR A 60 5.58 -0.88 15.49
C THR A 60 5.38 0.42 14.71
N LYS A 61 4.16 0.98 14.71
CA LYS A 61 3.77 2.16 13.93
C LYS A 61 4.05 2.00 12.44
N SER A 62 3.93 0.76 11.95
CA SER A 62 4.19 0.39 10.56
C SER A 62 3.03 -0.37 9.94
N LEU A 63 2.97 -0.28 8.61
CA LEU A 63 2.02 -1.01 7.75
C LEU A 63 2.79 -1.52 6.54
N LEU A 64 2.63 -2.81 6.23
CA LEU A 64 3.13 -3.42 4.99
C LEU A 64 1.94 -3.62 4.06
N VAL A 65 2.07 -3.17 2.82
CA VAL A 65 1.02 -3.35 1.80
C VAL A 65 1.65 -3.92 0.53
N ASP A 66 1.07 -5.02 0.06
CA ASP A 66 1.40 -5.61 -1.23
C ASP A 66 0.51 -4.99 -2.31
N PHE A 67 1.08 -4.07 -3.08
CA PHE A 67 0.38 -3.44 -4.18
C PHE A 67 0.56 -4.22 -5.47
N GLN A 68 -0.52 -4.36 -6.23
CA GLN A 68 -0.50 -5.00 -7.54
C GLN A 68 -0.74 -3.95 -8.63
N ASN A 69 0.15 -3.93 -9.64
CA ASN A 69 0.00 -3.10 -10.84
C ASN A 69 -0.18 -1.59 -10.55
N ILE A 70 0.49 -1.05 -9.53
CA ILE A 70 0.43 0.39 -9.23
C ILE A 70 1.71 1.10 -9.71
N THR A 71 1.55 2.30 -10.23
CA THR A 71 2.65 3.22 -10.56
C THR A 71 2.57 4.52 -9.77
N ASN A 72 1.36 4.94 -9.41
CA ASN A 72 1.12 6.09 -8.56
C ASN A 72 0.11 5.72 -7.48
N LEU A 73 0.32 6.26 -6.29
CA LEU A 73 -0.56 6.09 -5.14
C LEU A 73 -0.76 7.47 -4.50
N GLU A 74 -2.00 7.93 -4.48
CA GLU A 74 -2.40 9.01 -3.59
C GLU A 74 -2.96 8.45 -2.31
N PHE A 75 -2.63 9.07 -1.17
CA PHE A 75 -3.09 8.64 0.15
C PHE A 75 -3.15 9.77 1.18
N LYS A 76 -3.88 9.51 2.26
CA LYS A 76 -3.94 10.27 3.50
C LYS A 76 -3.93 9.32 4.69
N ILE A 77 -3.44 9.81 5.83
CA ILE A 77 -3.54 9.12 7.11
C ILE A 77 -4.80 9.56 7.84
N THR A 78 -5.54 8.63 8.44
CA THR A 78 -6.73 8.96 9.22
C THR A 78 -6.81 8.14 10.51
N ARG A 79 -7.70 8.53 11.43
CA ARG A 79 -8.04 7.75 12.62
C ARG A 79 -9.38 7.00 12.49
N GLY A 80 -9.78 6.67 11.27
CA GLY A 80 -11.01 5.92 10.98
C GLY A 80 -12.15 6.75 10.41
N SER A 81 -11.97 8.07 10.25
CA SER A 81 -12.94 8.95 9.62
C SER A 81 -12.27 10.14 8.96
N TRP A 82 -12.97 10.80 8.03
CA TRP A 82 -12.48 12.05 7.43
C TRP A 82 -12.41 13.22 8.40
N SER A 83 -13.27 13.25 9.42
CA SER A 83 -13.18 14.24 10.52
C SER A 83 -11.92 14.09 11.37
N THR A 84 -11.22 12.96 11.24
CA THR A 84 -9.97 12.65 11.95
C THR A 84 -8.81 12.39 10.98
N THR A 85 -8.90 12.94 9.77
CA THR A 85 -7.82 12.93 8.79
C THR A 85 -6.62 13.76 9.27
N GLU A 86 -5.44 13.46 8.73
CA GLU A 86 -4.26 14.27 8.97
C GLU A 86 -4.43 15.72 8.49
N THR A 87 -3.88 16.66 9.25
CA THR A 87 -3.90 18.10 8.99
C THR A 87 -2.51 18.70 9.15
N TRP A 88 -2.37 19.97 8.80
CA TRP A 88 -1.20 20.76 9.19
C TRP A 88 -1.22 21.10 10.67
N GLN A 89 -0.11 21.66 11.18
CA GLN A 89 0.04 21.99 12.60
C GLN A 89 -1.00 23.00 13.09
N ASP A 90 -1.49 23.87 12.20
CA ASP A 90 -2.55 24.85 12.46
C ASP A 90 -3.97 24.27 12.32
N GLY A 91 -4.11 22.97 12.03
CA GLY A 91 -5.37 22.29 11.85
C GLY A 91 -5.98 22.43 10.45
N THR A 92 -5.33 23.15 9.53
CA THR A 92 -5.82 23.27 8.14
C THR A 92 -5.69 21.94 7.39
N ASP A 93 -6.58 21.69 6.42
CA ASP A 93 -6.54 20.45 5.65
C ASP A 93 -5.22 20.33 4.90
N ARG A 94 -4.66 19.13 4.95
CA ARG A 94 -3.43 18.80 4.24
C ARG A 94 -3.79 18.16 2.92
N THR A 95 -3.14 18.57 1.83
CA THR A 95 -3.31 17.93 0.52
C THR A 95 -2.88 16.46 0.53
N ASN A 96 -3.46 15.65 -0.36
CA ASN A 96 -3.09 14.23 -0.52
C ASN A 96 -1.58 14.05 -0.68
N ARG A 97 -1.03 13.04 0.00
CA ARG A 97 0.34 12.59 -0.22
C ARG A 97 0.38 11.77 -1.50
N LYS A 98 1.49 11.85 -2.23
CA LYS A 98 1.69 11.11 -3.47
C LYS A 98 2.95 10.26 -3.38
N LEU A 99 2.85 9.01 -3.84
CA LEU A 99 3.95 8.08 -3.99
C LEU A 99 3.95 7.58 -5.44
N THR A 100 5.05 7.81 -6.15
CA THR A 100 5.28 7.26 -7.49
C THR A 100 6.28 6.12 -7.39
N LEU A 101 5.88 4.96 -7.89
CA LEU A 101 6.69 3.74 -7.91
C LEU A 101 7.27 3.58 -9.30
N VAL A 102 8.59 3.76 -9.40
CA VAL A 102 9.34 3.52 -10.63
C VAL A 102 9.88 2.10 -10.59
N LEU A 103 9.18 1.16 -11.24
CA LEU A 103 9.65 -0.21 -11.40
C LEU A 103 10.79 -0.21 -12.43
N ASN A 104 12.04 -0.26 -11.98
CA ASN A 104 13.18 -0.50 -12.86
C ASN A 104 13.12 -1.96 -13.33
N LYS A 105 12.57 -2.20 -14.53
CA LYS A 105 12.71 -3.47 -15.24
C LYS A 105 14.19 -3.66 -15.62
N LEU A 106 14.98 -4.31 -14.75
CA LEU A 106 16.28 -4.85 -15.12
C LEU A 106 16.06 -6.06 -16.03
N TYR A 107 15.88 -5.83 -17.33
CA TYR A 107 16.11 -6.89 -18.31
C TYR A 107 17.61 -7.14 -18.36
N LEU A 108 18.07 -8.23 -17.73
CA LEU A 108 19.39 -8.79 -18.01
C LEU A 108 19.40 -9.20 -19.49
N LYS A 109 19.86 -8.30 -20.37
CA LYS A 109 20.18 -8.63 -21.75
C LYS A 109 21.37 -9.59 -21.68
N LYS A 110 21.11 -10.89 -21.73
CA LYS A 110 22.13 -11.93 -21.78
C LYS A 110 23.01 -11.62 -22.99
N LYS A 111 24.21 -11.10 -22.74
CA LYS A 111 25.21 -10.85 -23.76
C LYS A 111 25.75 -12.20 -24.19
N SER A 112 25.14 -12.81 -25.20
CA SER A 112 25.70 -13.95 -25.90
C SER A 112 26.96 -13.46 -26.62
N PHE A 113 28.12 -13.79 -26.07
CA PHE A 113 29.36 -13.76 -26.84
C PHE A 113 29.30 -14.96 -27.80
N SER A 114 29.28 -14.64 -29.09
CA SER A 114 29.60 -15.58 -30.17
C SER A 114 31.09 -15.86 -30.19
#